data_AF-B8G8W7-F1
#
_entry.id   AF-B8G8W7-F1
#
_cell.length_a   1.000
_cell.length_b   1.000
_cell.length_c   1.000
_cell.angle_alpha   90.00
_cell.angle_beta   90.00
_cell.angle_gamma   90.00
#
_symmetry.space_group_name_H-M   'P 1'
#
loop_
_entity.id
_entity.type
_entity.pdbx_description
1 polymer ?
#
loop_
_entity_poly.entity_id
_entity_poly.type
_entity_poly.pdbx_seq_one_letter_code
_entity_poly.pdbx_strand_id
1 'polypeptide(L)'
;MAVTSREIRSTRRMPSVPVPVSSFGNTAYIVTGLLAILALYVLVSGLIGWGQVVVDDWRYGRPRTFHLTADVGRAEETMGPTRLIAMNLDRQVLILEIPGGDVSKTRTIIGPYLVGANEDLTPITMRLADLNNDALPDLVVGIKNEEIVYLNRGDGFGLVTAEERQNILRQMSVR
;
A
#
# COMPACT_ATOMS: atom_id res chain seq x y z
N MET A 1 -27.55 107.40 24.04
CA MET A 1 -27.87 106.58 22.85
C MET A 1 -26.57 106.13 22.21
N ALA A 2 -26.32 104.82 22.15
CA ALA A 2 -25.55 104.11 21.12
C ALA A 2 -25.73 102.60 21.38
N VAL A 3 -26.03 101.85 20.33
CA VAL A 3 -26.46 100.44 20.31
C VAL A 3 -25.41 99.62 19.53
N THR A 4 -25.43 98.29 19.70
CA THR A 4 -24.88 97.20 18.83
C THR A 4 -23.43 96.76 19.10
N SER A 5 -23.02 95.49 19.00
CA SER A 5 -23.62 94.23 18.50
C SER A 5 -23.07 93.00 19.26
N ARG A 6 -23.70 91.83 19.06
CA ARG A 6 -23.55 90.56 19.81
C ARG A 6 -23.08 89.46 18.85
N GLU A 7 -22.08 88.64 19.20
CA GLU A 7 -21.78 87.38 18.48
C GLU A 7 -21.99 86.16 19.39
N ILE A 8 -22.68 85.16 18.83
CA ILE A 8 -23.01 83.89 19.47
C ILE A 8 -22.06 82.84 18.91
N ARG A 9 -21.22 82.21 19.74
CA ARG A 9 -20.46 81.02 19.37
C ARG A 9 -20.85 79.86 20.28
N SER A 10 -21.59 78.90 19.72
CA SER A 10 -22.03 77.67 20.38
C SER A 10 -21.00 76.55 20.20
N THR A 11 -20.37 76.10 21.29
CA THR A 11 -19.57 74.87 21.31
C THR A 11 -20.26 73.83 22.21
N ARG A 12 -20.95 72.87 21.59
CA ARG A 12 -21.56 71.73 22.29
C ARG A 12 -20.54 70.59 22.40
N ARG A 13 -20.12 70.22 23.61
CA ARG A 13 -19.35 68.98 23.88
C ARG A 13 -20.29 67.90 24.41
N MET A 14 -20.23 66.68 23.87
CA MET A 14 -20.96 65.51 24.36
C MET A 14 -20.06 64.63 25.25
N PRO A 15 -20.60 63.97 26.29
CA PRO A 15 -19.84 63.11 27.21
C PRO A 15 -19.76 61.63 26.74
N SER A 16 -18.67 60.93 27.06
CA SER A 16 -18.41 59.52 26.70
C SER A 16 -18.62 58.56 27.88
N VAL A 17 -19.13 57.35 27.59
CA VAL A 17 -19.33 56.26 28.57
C VAL A 17 -18.16 55.26 28.45
N PRO A 18 -17.52 54.83 29.56
CA PRO A 18 -16.43 53.85 29.53
C PRO A 18 -16.95 52.40 29.69
N VAL A 19 -16.35 51.46 28.95
CA VAL A 19 -16.68 50.01 28.98
C VAL A 19 -15.50 49.23 29.56
N PRO A 20 -15.68 48.27 30.49
CA PRO A 20 -14.58 47.53 31.10
C PRO A 20 -14.05 46.41 30.17
N VAL A 21 -12.73 46.33 30.03
CA VAL A 21 -12.04 45.31 29.23
C VAL A 21 -11.44 44.23 30.14
N SER A 22 -11.90 42.99 29.97
CA SER A 22 -11.42 41.79 30.68
C SER A 22 -10.00 41.39 30.25
N SER A 23 -9.15 41.06 31.23
CA SER A 23 -7.76 40.63 31.04
C SER A 23 -7.68 39.19 30.53
N PHE A 24 -7.96 39.01 29.24
CA PHE A 24 -7.88 37.72 28.52
C PHE A 24 -6.45 37.38 28.04
N GLY A 25 -5.44 38.19 28.38
CA GLY A 25 -4.11 38.07 27.78
C GLY A 25 -3.36 36.82 28.21
N ASN A 26 -2.86 36.78 29.45
CA ASN A 26 -1.73 35.91 29.78
C ASN A 26 -2.05 34.41 29.81
N THR A 27 -3.20 33.99 30.34
CA THR A 27 -3.56 32.55 30.38
C THR A 27 -3.92 32.02 29.00
N ALA A 28 -4.58 32.83 28.18
CA ALA A 28 -4.86 32.48 26.79
C ALA A 28 -3.56 32.29 26.00
N TYR A 29 -2.54 33.13 26.22
CA TYR A 29 -1.24 32.97 25.56
C TYR A 29 -0.51 31.69 25.99
N ILE A 30 -0.56 31.31 27.27
CA ILE A 30 0.07 30.06 27.75
C ILE A 30 -0.62 28.83 27.13
N VAL A 31 -1.95 28.79 27.14
CA VAL A 31 -2.71 27.68 26.54
C VAL A 31 -2.47 27.61 25.04
N THR A 32 -2.47 28.75 24.35
CA THR A 32 -2.19 28.82 22.92
C THR A 32 -0.76 28.36 22.60
N GLY A 33 0.23 28.73 23.42
CA GLY A 33 1.61 28.30 23.26
C GLY A 33 1.80 26.80 23.44
N LEU A 34 1.16 26.21 24.46
CA LEU A 34 1.19 24.76 24.67
C LEU A 34 0.53 24.00 23.52
N LEU A 35 -0.59 24.50 22.99
CA LEU A 35 -1.25 23.92 21.81
C LEU A 35 -0.39 24.05 20.55
N ALA A 36 0.33 25.15 20.38
CA ALA A 36 1.23 25.35 19.25
C ALA A 36 2.42 24.39 19.28
N ILE A 37 3.02 24.16 20.45
CA ILE A 37 4.12 23.20 20.64
C ILE A 37 3.63 21.77 20.37
N LEU A 38 2.44 21.42 20.87
CA LEU A 38 1.84 20.11 20.62
C LEU A 38 1.55 19.90 19.13
N ALA A 39 1.01 20.91 18.44
CA ALA A 39 0.76 20.86 17.00
C ALA A 39 2.05 20.71 16.19
N LEU A 40 3.11 21.42 16.58
CA LEU A 40 4.41 21.33 15.93
C LEU A 40 5.04 19.94 16.09
N TYR A 41 4.95 19.39 17.29
CA TYR A 41 5.42 18.03 17.57
C TYR A 41 4.74 16.99 16.68
N VAL A 42 3.41 17.07 16.54
CA VAL A 42 2.64 16.17 15.66
C VAL A 42 3.09 16.29 14.20
N LEU A 43 3.24 17.52 13.68
CA LEU A 43 3.66 17.75 12.29
C LEU A 43 5.07 17.21 12.00
N VAL A 44 6.03 17.48 12.89
CA VAL A 44 7.42 17.03 12.72
C VAL A 44 7.51 15.51 12.81
N SER A 45 6.79 14.90 13.75
CA SER A 45 6.77 13.43 13.88
C SER A 45 6.21 12.74 12.63
N GLY A 46 5.15 13.28 12.00
CA GLY A 46 4.59 12.74 10.76
C GLY A 46 5.52 12.90 9.55
N LEU A 47 6.23 14.03 9.46
CA LEU A 47 7.23 14.29 8.41
C LEU A 47 8.42 13.32 8.48
N ILE A 48 8.90 13.03 9.70
CA ILE A 48 9.99 12.06 9.90
C ILE A 48 9.51 10.64 9.54
N GLY A 49 8.32 10.25 9.97
CA GLY A 49 7.75 8.93 9.65
C GLY A 49 7.57 8.70 8.15
N TRP A 50 7.01 9.68 7.43
CA TRP A 50 6.91 9.65 5.97
C TRP A 50 8.29 9.58 5.30
N GLY A 51 9.26 10.37 5.81
CA GLY A 51 10.62 10.37 5.29
C GLY A 51 11.34 9.03 5.43
N GLN A 52 11.17 8.31 6.54
CA GLN A 52 11.77 6.99 6.72
C GLN A 52 11.19 5.95 5.76
N VAL A 53 9.86 5.91 5.55
CA VAL A 53 9.23 5.02 4.55
C VAL A 53 9.74 5.32 3.14
N VAL A 54 9.89 6.61 2.80
CA VAL A 54 10.47 7.04 1.53
C VAL A 54 11.92 6.59 1.37
N VAL A 55 12.71 6.61 2.45
CA VAL A 55 14.13 6.19 2.45
C VAL A 55 14.28 4.67 2.36
N ASP A 56 13.43 3.91 3.04
CA ASP A 56 13.48 2.45 3.02
C ASP A 56 12.88 1.88 1.73
N ASP A 57 11.82 2.49 1.19
CA ASP A 57 11.36 2.25 -0.18
C ASP A 57 12.46 2.64 -1.20
N TRP A 58 13.29 3.64 -0.89
CA TRP A 58 14.46 4.02 -1.72
C TRP A 58 15.61 3.01 -1.67
N ARG A 59 15.91 2.46 -0.49
CA ARG A 59 17.05 1.56 -0.30
C ARG A 59 16.75 0.14 -0.73
N TYR A 60 15.50 -0.31 -0.56
CA TYR A 60 15.15 -1.71 -0.67
C TYR A 60 14.01 -1.98 -1.66
N GLY A 61 13.28 -0.94 -2.09
CA GLY A 61 12.31 -1.02 -3.16
C GLY A 61 10.92 -1.53 -2.76
N ARG A 62 9.94 -1.14 -3.59
CA ARG A 62 8.71 -1.86 -3.90
C ARG A 62 8.86 -2.39 -5.33
N PRO A 63 8.32 -3.57 -5.67
CA PRO A 63 7.33 -4.36 -4.93
C PRO A 63 7.87 -5.49 -4.05
N ARG A 64 7.03 -6.01 -3.15
CA ARG A 64 7.34 -7.22 -2.36
C ARG A 64 7.47 -8.41 -3.30
N THR A 65 8.64 -9.05 -3.30
CA THR A 65 8.89 -10.29 -4.05
C THR A 65 8.81 -11.49 -3.11
N PHE A 66 8.18 -12.57 -3.58
CA PHE A 66 8.15 -13.86 -2.91
C PHE A 66 8.97 -14.84 -3.73
N HIS A 67 9.96 -15.46 -3.09
CA HIS A 67 10.88 -16.38 -3.74
C HIS A 67 10.57 -17.80 -3.27
N LEU A 68 10.44 -18.72 -4.21
CA LEU A 68 10.27 -20.14 -3.95
C LEU A 68 11.31 -20.88 -4.80
N THR A 69 11.95 -21.88 -4.22
CA THR A 69 12.89 -22.74 -4.94
C THR A 69 12.54 -24.17 -4.62
N ALA A 70 12.29 -24.97 -5.66
CA ALA A 70 11.85 -26.35 -5.53
C ALA A 70 12.06 -27.11 -6.84
N ASP A 71 12.08 -28.43 -6.74
CA ASP A 71 12.07 -29.32 -7.89
C ASP A 71 10.62 -29.50 -8.36
N VAL A 72 10.36 -29.15 -9.63
CA VAL A 72 9.04 -29.24 -10.27
C VAL A 72 8.92 -30.41 -11.24
N GLY A 73 9.93 -31.28 -11.28
CA GLY A 73 9.91 -32.52 -12.06
C GLY A 73 10.12 -32.30 -13.55
N ARG A 74 10.84 -31.24 -13.93
CA ARG A 74 11.04 -30.86 -15.34
C ARG A 74 12.39 -31.33 -15.87
N ALA A 75 12.44 -31.66 -17.16
CA ALA A 75 13.67 -32.06 -17.84
C ALA A 75 14.77 -30.98 -17.80
N GLU A 76 14.37 -29.73 -17.62
CA GLU A 76 15.25 -28.56 -17.58
C GLU A 76 16.02 -28.44 -16.25
N GLU A 77 15.67 -29.22 -15.22
CA GLU A 77 16.26 -29.24 -13.88
C GLU A 77 17.61 -29.98 -13.83
N THR A 78 18.44 -29.80 -14.85
CA THR A 78 19.74 -30.49 -14.95
C THR A 78 20.83 -29.82 -14.11
N MET A 79 20.75 -28.50 -13.93
CA MET A 79 21.77 -27.69 -13.24
C MET A 79 21.39 -27.30 -11.80
N GLY A 80 20.13 -27.43 -11.40
CA GLY A 80 19.66 -27.09 -10.07
C GLY A 80 18.12 -27.07 -9.98
N PRO A 81 17.56 -26.71 -8.80
CA PRO A 81 16.11 -26.58 -8.64
C PRO A 81 15.55 -25.39 -9.41
N THR A 82 14.27 -25.44 -9.74
CA THR A 82 13.56 -24.31 -10.36
C THR A 82 13.34 -23.20 -9.34
N ARG A 83 13.63 -21.95 -9.73
CA ARG A 83 13.39 -20.76 -8.92
C ARG A 83 12.19 -19.98 -9.44
N LEU A 84 11.24 -19.73 -8.56
CA LEU A 84 10.04 -18.95 -8.81
C LEU A 84 10.10 -17.65 -8.02
N ILE A 85 9.80 -16.53 -8.67
CA ILE A 85 9.77 -15.20 -8.06
C ILE A 85 8.44 -14.55 -8.39
N ALA A 86 7.56 -14.38 -7.41
CA ALA A 86 6.31 -13.66 -7.58
C ALA A 86 6.43 -12.23 -7.06
N MET A 87 5.78 -11.29 -7.73
CA MET A 87 5.68 -9.92 -7.26
C MET A 87 4.42 -9.24 -7.78
N ASN A 88 3.93 -8.32 -6.97
CA ASN A 88 2.85 -7.42 -7.36
C ASN A 88 3.45 -6.19 -8.04
N LEU A 89 3.48 -6.20 -9.37
CA LEU A 89 4.00 -5.10 -10.16
C LEU A 89 2.86 -4.13 -10.46
N ASP A 90 2.67 -3.12 -9.63
CA ASP A 90 1.62 -2.09 -9.80
C ASP A 90 0.22 -2.66 -10.03
N ARG A 91 -0.18 -3.59 -9.15
CA ARG A 91 -1.45 -4.36 -9.19
C ARG A 91 -1.47 -5.47 -10.22
N GLN A 92 -0.44 -5.63 -11.04
CA GLN A 92 -0.31 -6.77 -11.93
C GLN A 92 0.48 -7.88 -11.25
N VAL A 93 -0.14 -9.05 -11.10
CA VAL A 93 0.55 -10.24 -10.59
C VAL A 93 1.53 -10.71 -11.65
N LEU A 94 2.81 -10.83 -11.28
CA LEU A 94 3.89 -11.29 -12.14
C LEU A 94 4.64 -12.40 -11.44
N ILE A 95 4.87 -13.51 -12.15
CA ILE A 95 5.66 -14.63 -11.65
C ILE A 95 6.75 -14.93 -12.68
N LEU A 96 8.00 -14.90 -12.23
CA LEU A 96 9.16 -15.30 -13.00
C LEU A 96 9.53 -16.72 -12.62
N GLU A 97 9.75 -17.55 -13.62
CA GLU A 97 10.21 -18.93 -13.48
C GLU A 97 11.60 -19.04 -14.12
N ILE A 98 12.58 -19.49 -13.34
CA ILE A 98 13.94 -19.78 -13.78
C ILE A 98 14.15 -21.28 -13.63
N PRO A 99 13.90 -22.07 -14.69
CA PRO A 99 13.99 -23.52 -14.62
C PRO A 99 15.45 -23.95 -14.53
N GLY A 100 15.75 -24.93 -13.68
CA GLY A 100 17.10 -25.49 -13.58
C GLY A 100 18.20 -24.54 -13.08
N GLY A 101 17.83 -23.36 -12.57
CA GLY A 101 18.78 -22.26 -12.34
C GLY A 101 19.36 -21.64 -13.62
N ASP A 102 18.87 -22.03 -14.80
CA ASP A 102 19.31 -21.53 -16.10
C ASP A 102 18.51 -20.27 -16.47
N VAL A 103 19.13 -19.11 -16.28
CA VAL A 103 18.53 -17.80 -16.60
C VAL A 103 18.21 -17.63 -18.08
N SER A 104 18.84 -18.40 -18.98
CA SER A 104 18.54 -18.34 -20.42
C SER A 104 17.17 -18.92 -20.77
N LYS A 105 16.60 -19.74 -19.87
CA LYS A 105 15.29 -20.38 -20.02
C LYS A 105 14.20 -19.73 -19.18
N THR A 106 14.44 -18.49 -18.71
CA THR A 106 13.48 -17.79 -17.85
C THR A 106 12.14 -17.62 -18.55
N ARG A 107 11.05 -18.07 -17.91
CA ARG A 107 9.67 -17.90 -18.35
C ARG A 107 8.96 -16.87 -17.47
N THR A 108 7.99 -16.19 -18.06
CA THR A 108 7.16 -15.20 -17.34
C THR A 108 5.71 -15.64 -17.39
N ILE A 109 5.08 -15.70 -16.22
CA ILE A 109 3.67 -16.00 -16.06
C ILE A 109 2.97 -14.73 -15.58
N ILE A 110 1.97 -14.29 -16.35
CA ILE A 110 1.20 -13.09 -16.07
C ILE A 110 -0.10 -13.53 -15.37
N GLY A 111 -0.27 -13.09 -14.12
CA GLY A 111 -1.49 -13.36 -13.34
C GLY A 111 -2.58 -12.31 -13.56
N PRO A 112 -3.57 -12.23 -12.67
CA PRO A 112 -4.63 -11.22 -12.80
C PRO A 112 -4.16 -9.83 -12.38
N TYR A 113 -4.99 -8.86 -12.75
CA TYR A 113 -4.88 -7.48 -12.28
C TYR A 113 -5.73 -7.28 -11.01
N LEU A 114 -5.14 -6.69 -9.97
CA LEU A 114 -5.80 -6.45 -8.67
C LEU A 114 -6.58 -5.13 -8.69
N VAL A 115 -7.88 -5.21 -8.44
CA VAL A 115 -8.77 -4.04 -8.46
C VAL A 115 -9.14 -3.63 -7.03
N GLY A 116 -8.90 -2.35 -6.70
CA GLY A 116 -9.21 -1.80 -5.39
C GLY A 116 -8.24 -0.69 -4.96
N ALA A 117 -8.56 -0.04 -3.84
CA ALA A 117 -7.65 0.94 -3.24
C ALA A 117 -6.50 0.21 -2.53
N ASN A 118 -5.27 0.69 -2.70
CA ASN A 118 -4.04 0.15 -2.11
C ASN A 118 -3.67 -1.28 -2.53
N GLU A 119 -4.24 -1.78 -3.63
CA GLU A 119 -3.92 -3.11 -4.15
C GLU A 119 -2.48 -3.24 -4.65
N ASP A 120 -1.82 -2.13 -4.95
CA ASP A 120 -0.41 -2.06 -5.35
C ASP A 120 0.53 -2.55 -4.24
N LEU A 121 0.04 -2.65 -2.99
CA LEU A 121 0.80 -3.11 -1.83
C LEU A 121 0.49 -4.55 -1.44
N THR A 122 -0.44 -5.19 -2.15
CA THR A 122 -0.89 -6.54 -1.86
C THR A 122 0.27 -7.52 -2.07
N PRO A 123 0.68 -8.28 -1.03
CA PRO A 123 1.72 -9.28 -1.18
C PRO A 123 1.20 -10.48 -1.98
N ILE A 124 2.09 -11.11 -2.71
CA ILE A 124 1.81 -12.34 -3.45
C ILE A 124 2.59 -13.47 -2.79
N THR A 125 1.93 -14.59 -2.54
CA THR A 125 2.56 -15.80 -2.01
C THR A 125 2.48 -16.93 -3.02
N MET A 126 3.38 -17.89 -2.91
CA MET A 126 3.36 -19.08 -3.75
C MET A 126 3.56 -20.34 -2.90
N ARG A 127 2.90 -21.42 -3.31
CA ARG A 127 3.06 -22.77 -2.79
C ARG A 127 3.07 -23.74 -3.95
N LEU A 128 3.82 -24.82 -3.79
CA LEU A 128 3.77 -25.96 -4.69
C LEU A 128 2.99 -27.09 -4.00
N ALA A 129 2.06 -27.69 -4.73
CA ALA A 129 1.32 -28.86 -4.29
C ALA A 129 0.76 -29.62 -5.49
N ASP A 130 0.79 -30.94 -5.43
CA ASP A 130 0.13 -31.78 -6.42
C ASP A 130 -1.40 -31.73 -6.18
N LEU A 131 -2.14 -31.07 -7.09
CA LEU A 131 -3.59 -30.86 -6.96
C LEU A 131 -4.41 -31.76 -7.91
N ASN A 132 -3.81 -32.20 -9.01
CA ASN A 132 -4.42 -33.08 -10.00
C ASN A 132 -3.98 -34.56 -9.85
N ASN A 133 -3.10 -34.86 -8.89
CA ASN A 133 -2.57 -36.17 -8.56
C ASN A 133 -1.75 -36.80 -9.69
N ASP A 134 -1.00 -35.98 -10.43
CA ASP A 134 -0.10 -36.41 -11.52
C ASP A 134 1.36 -36.63 -11.07
N ALA A 135 1.62 -36.54 -9.76
CA ALA A 135 2.94 -36.61 -9.12
C ALA A 135 3.89 -35.47 -9.51
N LEU A 136 3.41 -34.44 -10.19
CA LEU A 136 4.13 -33.19 -10.43
C LEU A 136 3.52 -32.09 -9.54
N PRO A 137 4.33 -31.21 -8.95
CA PRO A 137 3.79 -30.13 -8.15
C PRO A 137 3.18 -29.03 -9.02
N ASP A 138 1.93 -28.65 -8.73
CA ASP A 138 1.24 -27.51 -9.30
C ASP A 138 1.56 -26.23 -8.52
N LEU A 139 1.51 -25.09 -9.20
CA LEU A 139 1.77 -23.77 -8.63
C LEU A 139 0.48 -23.13 -8.13
N VAL A 140 0.39 -22.92 -6.81
CA VAL A 140 -0.70 -22.19 -6.15
C VAL A 140 -0.21 -20.81 -5.76
N VAL A 141 -0.86 -19.78 -6.28
CA VAL A 141 -0.54 -18.38 -6.07
C VAL A 141 -1.59 -17.77 -5.15
N GLY A 142 -1.17 -17.38 -3.96
CA GLY A 142 -2.03 -16.72 -2.98
C GLY A 142 -2.01 -15.20 -3.15
N ILE A 143 -3.18 -14.60 -3.22
CA ILE A 143 -3.40 -13.15 -3.29
C ILE A 143 -4.49 -12.82 -2.27
N LYS A 144 -4.12 -12.18 -1.16
CA LYS A 144 -5.04 -11.94 -0.03
C LYS A 144 -5.71 -13.22 0.48
N ASN A 145 -6.96 -13.44 0.13
CA ASN A 145 -7.81 -14.56 0.53
C ASN A 145 -8.20 -15.44 -0.67
N GLU A 146 -7.60 -15.18 -1.83
CA GLU A 146 -7.86 -15.93 -3.07
C GLU A 146 -6.62 -16.74 -3.44
N GLU A 147 -6.85 -17.95 -3.93
CA GLU A 147 -5.81 -18.81 -4.48
C GLU A 147 -6.07 -19.01 -5.98
N ILE A 148 -5.02 -18.84 -6.77
CA ILE A 148 -5.01 -19.08 -8.20
C ILE A 148 -4.11 -20.27 -8.47
N VAL A 149 -4.67 -21.26 -9.15
CA VAL A 149 -3.97 -22.50 -9.44
C VAL A 149 -3.47 -22.49 -10.89
N TYR A 150 -2.18 -22.76 -11.05
CA TYR A 150 -1.54 -23.03 -12.31
C TYR A 150 -1.05 -24.47 -12.31
N LEU A 151 -1.60 -25.27 -13.22
CA LEU A 151 -1.23 -26.67 -13.36
C LEU A 151 0.13 -26.80 -14.04
N ASN A 152 0.92 -27.76 -13.58
CA ASN A 152 2.18 -28.10 -14.20
C ASN A 152 1.93 -28.97 -15.44
N ARG A 153 2.22 -28.45 -16.64
CA ARG A 153 2.02 -29.16 -17.90
C ARG A 153 3.32 -29.77 -18.46
N GLY A 154 4.38 -29.78 -17.65
CA GLY A 154 5.71 -30.26 -18.04
C GLY A 154 6.55 -29.21 -18.77
N ASP A 155 5.97 -28.49 -19.73
CA ASP A 155 6.63 -27.39 -20.46
C ASP A 155 6.43 -26.01 -19.81
N GLY A 156 5.57 -25.91 -18.80
CA GLY A 156 5.33 -24.69 -18.04
C GLY A 156 4.13 -24.80 -17.11
N PHE A 157 3.80 -23.68 -16.48
CA PHE A 157 2.61 -23.54 -15.65
C PHE A 157 1.47 -22.90 -16.44
N GLY A 158 0.34 -23.60 -16.53
CA GLY A 158 -0.85 -23.14 -17.26
C GLY A 158 -2.03 -22.90 -16.32
N LEU A 159 -2.84 -21.87 -16.60
CA LEU A 159 -4.08 -21.62 -15.85
C LEU A 159 -5.01 -22.84 -15.92
N VAL A 160 -5.63 -23.17 -14.78
CA VAL A 160 -6.65 -24.22 -14.71
C VAL A 160 -7.87 -23.85 -15.54
N THR A 161 -8.33 -24.78 -16.39
CA THR A 161 -9.58 -24.61 -17.14
C THR A 161 -10.80 -24.88 -16.26
N ALA A 162 -11.99 -24.45 -16.70
CA ALA A 162 -13.21 -24.65 -15.92
C ALA A 162 -13.53 -26.14 -15.68
N GLU A 163 -13.24 -27.00 -16.66
CA GLU A 163 -13.45 -28.45 -16.57
C GLU A 163 -12.47 -29.10 -15.59
N GLU A 164 -11.18 -28.77 -15.69
CA GLU A 164 -10.13 -29.25 -14.78
C GLU A 164 -10.42 -28.83 -13.33
N ARG A 165 -10.88 -27.60 -13.12
CA ARG A 165 -11.28 -27.12 -11.80
C ARG A 165 -12.39 -27.95 -11.19
N GLN A 166 -13.39 -28.36 -11.98
CA GLN A 166 -14.45 -29.24 -11.48
C GLN A 166 -13.92 -30.63 -11.11
N ASN A 167 -12.98 -31.17 -11.88
CA ASN A 167 -12.36 -32.46 -11.59
C ASN A 167 -11.57 -32.41 -10.28
N ILE A 168 -10.78 -31.35 -10.06
CA ILE A 168 -10.04 -31.12 -8.80
C ILE A 168 -11.02 -31.03 -7.62
N LEU A 169 -12.10 -30.25 -7.74
CA LEU A 169 -13.10 -30.12 -6.68
C LEU A 169 -13.80 -31.45 -6.36
N ARG A 170 -14.13 -32.25 -7.40
CA ARG A 170 -14.70 -33.59 -7.20
C ARG A 170 -13.74 -34.49 -6.44
N GLN A 171 -12.46 -34.52 -6.81
CA GLN A 171 -11.46 -35.33 -6.13
C GLN A 171 -11.26 -34.89 -4.67
N MET A 172 -11.26 -33.58 -4.40
CA MET A 172 -11.18 -33.04 -3.04
C MET A 172 -12.40 -33.40 -2.19
N SER A 173 -13.60 -33.49 -2.77
CA SER A 173 -14.83 -33.84 -2.05
C SER A 173 -14.96 -35.33 -1.67
N VAL A 174 -14.10 -36.19 -2.24
CA VAL A 174 -14.14 -37.64 -2.03
C VAL A 174 -13.15 -38.10 -0.94
N ARG A 175 -12.32 -37.19 -0.42
CA ARG A 175 -11.50 -37.40 0.79
C ARG A 175 -12.24 -36.96 2.05
#